data_AF-A0A401U5D1-F1
#
_entry.id   AF-A0A401U5D1-F1
#
_cell.length_a   1.000
_cell.length_b   1.000
_cell.length_c   1.000
_cell.angle_alpha   90.00
_cell.angle_beta   90.00
_cell.angle_gamma   90.00
#
_symmetry.space_group_name_H-M   'P 1'
#
loop_
_entity.id
_entity.type
_entity.pdbx_description
1 polymer ?
#
loop_
_entity_poly.entity_id
_entity_poly.type
_entity_poly.pdbx_seq_one_letter_code
_entity_poly.pdbx_strand_id
1 'polypeptide(L)'
;MAFSQAKLVEGKIIDKDTKQPIPFASIGLLGTSKGTSSNLNGQFSLSVIDNFSIRVSCLGYRTLQLDSIPKDQFVIVELEPSATQLKEIVVFNKQVNARKVVNKAFRSISDNFNTDPFFQKFFYRHYCKDDSVYGRLIEASVDVWKRKGYKSTQSVAGITDEIRVTQLRRSFDMTKASQGHTPIAIKNILQADIAGYQANAPSDHISFFAEVSSLKADAGKYDFTYEGLTYYDGKEVYEIGYNLRKDSVLTTQGYELRPGNKGSLFISTKDYVFVKLVDVKFWDQDTIKTTTYYTPYKGNYYPYHLIRDGNSVARNGSTHLFHVEMMATEILTEGFETFYGDEPGKFDLLKIPHDSIYWSNNTILKTTPLEDVIISDLGGGESLSEQFKRYQHQELNQIESGKADDRFNWFKNENKDKKIIYLTFWNSDCLLCLQQIEYQKKLIKKYKENVAFVLLSIDKDEAKWKRTIEKYNLKIDGFTNFRIGEQSTISQMYNLTQIPRTVIIDKSGNDFKVNAGLPNDVALKKDFDLLISDKNE
;
A
#
# COMPACT_ATOMS: atom_id res chain seq x y z
N MET A 1 -36.29 18.30 3.13
CA MET A 1 -36.05 16.88 3.44
C MET A 1 -35.01 16.83 4.54
N ALA A 2 -35.32 16.25 5.69
CA ALA A 2 -34.34 16.08 6.75
C ALA A 2 -33.35 14.99 6.33
N PHE A 3 -32.07 15.33 6.19
CA PHE A 3 -31.02 14.32 6.00
C PHE A 3 -30.93 13.48 7.27
N SER A 4 -31.22 12.19 7.18
CA SER A 4 -31.04 11.25 8.30
C SER A 4 -29.55 11.21 8.67
N GLN A 5 -29.22 11.54 9.92
CA GLN A 5 -27.85 11.57 10.40
C GLN A 5 -27.37 10.14 10.63
N ALA A 6 -26.27 9.75 10.00
CA ALA A 6 -25.64 8.45 10.24
C ALA A 6 -25.28 8.32 11.73
N LYS A 7 -25.73 7.23 12.33
CA LYS A 7 -25.43 6.84 13.71
C LYS A 7 -24.34 5.79 13.76
N LEU A 8 -23.73 5.65 14.94
CA LEU A 8 -22.68 4.69 15.19
C LEU A 8 -23.24 3.50 15.98
N VAL A 9 -22.88 2.29 15.54
CA VAL A 9 -23.05 1.08 16.34
C VAL A 9 -21.68 0.51 16.66
N GLU A 10 -21.43 0.29 17.94
CA GLU A 10 -20.20 -0.28 18.46
C GLU A 10 -20.50 -1.59 19.15
N GLY A 11 -19.58 -2.53 19.07
CA GLY A 11 -19.77 -3.81 19.73
C GLY A 11 -18.54 -4.68 19.78
N LYS A 12 -18.72 -5.88 20.31
CA LYS A 12 -17.70 -6.92 20.41
C LYS A 12 -18.28 -8.27 20.00
N ILE A 13 -17.56 -8.97 19.14
CA ILE A 13 -17.84 -10.34 18.73
C ILE A 13 -17.07 -11.28 19.65
N ILE A 14 -17.78 -12.21 20.28
CA ILE A 14 -17.20 -13.21 21.17
C ILE A 14 -17.71 -14.61 20.83
N ASP A 15 -16.92 -15.60 21.17
CA ASP A 15 -17.29 -17.00 21.12
C ASP A 15 -18.35 -17.28 22.19
N LYS A 16 -19.46 -17.91 21.81
CA LYS A 16 -20.59 -18.16 22.72
C LYS A 16 -20.20 -19.05 23.89
N ASP A 17 -19.30 -20.00 23.69
CA ASP A 17 -18.96 -21.03 24.68
C ASP A 17 -17.79 -20.56 25.57
N THR A 18 -16.72 -20.05 24.96
CA THR A 18 -15.49 -19.67 25.68
C THR A 18 -15.46 -18.20 26.11
N LYS A 19 -16.35 -17.37 25.57
CA LYS A 19 -16.39 -15.91 25.74
C LYS A 19 -15.13 -15.18 25.27
N GLN A 20 -14.22 -15.87 24.57
CA GLN A 20 -13.03 -15.27 24.00
C GLN A 20 -13.39 -14.36 22.81
N PRO A 21 -12.63 -13.28 22.57
CA PRO A 21 -12.86 -12.42 21.42
C PRO A 21 -12.66 -13.17 20.10
N ILE A 22 -13.54 -12.92 19.12
CA ILE A 22 -13.41 -13.45 17.76
C ILE A 22 -12.82 -12.36 16.86
N PRO A 23 -11.55 -12.48 16.46
CA PRO A 23 -10.92 -11.51 15.58
C PRO A 23 -11.33 -11.72 14.12
N PHE A 24 -11.38 -10.62 13.37
CA PHE A 24 -11.57 -10.60 11.91
C PHE A 24 -12.90 -11.18 11.41
N ALA A 25 -13.91 -11.24 12.27
CA ALA A 25 -15.27 -11.57 11.87
C ALA A 25 -15.80 -10.49 10.92
N SER A 26 -16.46 -10.88 9.84
CA SER A 26 -17.12 -9.97 8.91
C SER A 26 -18.45 -9.50 9.50
N ILE A 27 -18.69 -8.19 9.50
CA ILE A 27 -19.95 -7.56 9.90
C ILE A 27 -20.48 -6.75 8.73
N GLY A 28 -21.51 -7.26 8.05
CA GLY A 28 -22.12 -6.62 6.88
C GLY A 28 -23.52 -6.09 7.14
N LEU A 29 -23.85 -4.94 6.54
CA LEU A 29 -25.21 -4.41 6.46
C LEU A 29 -26.00 -5.17 5.39
N LEU A 30 -27.00 -5.94 5.80
CA LEU A 30 -27.78 -6.76 4.89
C LEU A 30 -28.46 -5.92 3.80
N GLY A 31 -28.43 -6.46 2.57
CA GLY A 31 -28.94 -5.77 1.38
C GLY A 31 -27.98 -4.73 0.78
N THR A 32 -26.83 -4.46 1.41
CA THR A 32 -25.82 -3.54 0.91
C THR A 32 -24.44 -4.20 0.86
N SER A 33 -23.45 -3.50 0.31
CA SER A 33 -22.03 -3.87 0.38
C SER A 33 -21.28 -3.27 1.57
N LYS A 34 -21.97 -2.48 2.41
CA LYS A 34 -21.33 -1.73 3.49
C LYS A 34 -21.08 -2.65 4.67
N GLY A 35 -19.92 -2.53 5.29
CA GLY A 35 -19.54 -3.40 6.39
C GLY A 35 -18.25 -2.99 7.08
N THR A 36 -17.89 -3.79 8.08
CA THR A 36 -16.64 -3.70 8.84
C THR A 36 -16.16 -5.10 9.21
N SER A 37 -14.97 -5.19 9.78
CA SER A 37 -14.39 -6.38 10.39
C SER A 37 -14.15 -6.14 11.89
N SER A 38 -14.11 -7.20 12.69
CA SER A 38 -13.69 -7.10 14.09
C SER A 38 -12.17 -7.06 14.23
N ASN A 39 -11.67 -6.29 15.21
CA ASN A 39 -10.23 -6.22 15.51
C ASN A 39 -9.73 -7.45 16.29
N LEU A 40 -8.45 -7.47 16.68
CA LEU A 40 -7.84 -8.54 17.49
C LEU A 40 -8.57 -8.81 18.84
N ASN A 41 -9.21 -7.79 19.40
CA ASN A 41 -10.01 -7.85 20.62
C ASN A 41 -11.49 -8.14 20.35
N GLY A 42 -11.86 -8.49 19.12
CA GLY A 42 -13.24 -8.75 18.69
C GLY A 42 -14.11 -7.51 18.55
N GLN A 43 -13.60 -6.30 18.75
CA GLN A 43 -14.38 -5.06 18.71
C GLN A 43 -14.63 -4.60 17.26
N PHE A 44 -15.80 -4.01 17.00
CA PHE A 44 -16.19 -3.49 15.68
C PHE A 44 -17.08 -2.25 15.78
N SER A 45 -17.07 -1.43 14.73
CA SER A 45 -17.84 -0.19 14.62
C SER A 45 -18.45 -0.08 13.23
N LEU A 46 -19.73 0.29 13.15
CA LEU A 46 -20.46 0.35 11.90
C LEU A 46 -21.31 1.62 11.82
N SER A 47 -21.19 2.35 10.71
CA SER A 47 -22.00 3.55 10.44
C SER A 47 -23.30 3.18 9.75
N VAL A 48 -24.42 3.69 10.29
CA VAL A 48 -25.75 3.23 9.91
C VAL A 48 -26.76 4.37 9.93
N ILE A 49 -27.62 4.43 8.92
CA ILE A 49 -28.54 5.55 8.73
C ILE A 49 -29.90 5.24 9.39
N ASP A 50 -30.46 4.05 9.16
CA ASP A 50 -31.79 3.66 9.64
C ASP A 50 -31.74 2.46 10.58
N ASN A 51 -32.87 1.78 10.85
CA ASN A 51 -32.83 0.45 11.44
C ASN A 51 -32.39 -0.52 10.34
N PHE A 52 -31.35 -1.29 10.60
CA PHE A 52 -30.75 -2.21 9.66
C PHE A 52 -30.52 -3.54 10.35
N SER A 53 -30.51 -4.57 9.53
CA SER A 53 -30.11 -5.90 9.94
C SER A 53 -28.64 -6.10 9.61
N ILE A 54 -27.90 -6.72 10.52
CA ILE A 54 -26.52 -7.15 10.24
C ILE A 54 -26.44 -8.64 10.07
N ARG A 55 -25.47 -9.04 9.26
CA ARG A 55 -24.95 -10.39 9.21
C ARG A 55 -23.54 -10.39 9.76
N VAL A 56 -23.30 -11.26 10.74
CA VAL A 56 -21.97 -11.54 11.29
C VAL A 56 -21.55 -12.94 10.87
N SER A 57 -20.42 -13.04 10.17
CA SER A 57 -19.86 -14.31 9.72
C SER A 57 -18.37 -14.41 10.07
N CYS A 58 -17.97 -15.59 10.55
CA CYS A 58 -16.58 -15.91 10.81
C CYS A 58 -16.35 -17.38 10.46
N LEU A 59 -15.17 -17.70 9.95
CA LEU A 59 -14.78 -19.08 9.64
C LEU A 59 -14.81 -19.93 10.92
N GLY A 60 -15.44 -21.10 10.84
CA GLY A 60 -15.61 -22.00 12.00
C GLY A 60 -16.77 -21.63 12.92
N TYR A 61 -17.58 -20.61 12.57
CA TYR A 61 -18.71 -20.16 13.37
C TYR A 61 -20.01 -20.15 12.55
N ARG A 62 -21.13 -20.40 13.23
CA ARG A 62 -22.46 -20.28 12.63
C ARG A 62 -22.71 -18.79 12.38
N THR A 63 -23.16 -18.49 11.17
CA THR A 63 -23.49 -17.12 10.78
C THR A 63 -24.72 -16.66 11.55
N LEU A 64 -24.62 -15.47 12.13
CA LEU A 64 -25.69 -14.86 12.89
C LEU A 64 -26.24 -13.66 12.12
N GLN A 65 -27.55 -13.62 11.98
CA GLN A 65 -28.27 -12.46 11.49
C GLN A 65 -28.98 -11.80 12.68
N LEU A 66 -28.79 -10.50 12.83
CA LEU A 66 -29.49 -9.69 13.82
C LEU A 66 -30.36 -8.68 13.08
N ASP A 67 -31.68 -8.83 13.19
CA ASP A 67 -32.64 -8.04 12.41
C ASP A 67 -32.72 -6.57 12.85
N SER A 68 -32.34 -6.30 14.10
CA SER A 68 -32.23 -4.96 14.65
C SER A 68 -31.07 -4.88 15.64
N ILE A 69 -30.30 -3.80 15.57
CA ILE A 69 -29.29 -3.48 16.58
C ILE A 69 -29.70 -2.21 17.33
N PRO A 70 -29.60 -2.17 18.67
CA PRO A 70 -29.80 -0.95 19.42
C PRO A 70 -28.79 0.11 18.96
N LYS A 71 -29.28 1.26 18.53
CA LYS A 71 -28.43 2.41 18.21
C LYS A 71 -27.87 2.99 19.51
N ASP A 72 -26.65 3.53 19.45
CA ASP A 72 -26.05 4.25 20.58
C ASP A 72 -25.81 3.36 21.83
N GLN A 73 -25.73 2.04 21.67
CA GLN A 73 -25.35 1.09 22.72
C GLN A 73 -24.19 0.20 22.26
N PHE A 74 -23.39 -0.23 23.22
CA PHE A 74 -22.37 -1.24 23.00
C PHE A 74 -23.02 -2.63 22.91
N VAL A 75 -22.78 -3.34 21.81
CA VAL A 75 -23.46 -4.60 21.50
C VAL A 75 -22.50 -5.78 21.67
N ILE A 76 -22.88 -6.76 22.47
CA ILE A 76 -22.18 -8.05 22.52
C ILE A 76 -22.87 -9.01 21.54
N VAL A 77 -22.10 -9.50 20.58
CA VAL A 77 -22.56 -10.50 19.61
C VAL A 77 -21.85 -11.81 19.90
N GLU A 78 -22.62 -12.84 20.25
CA GLU A 78 -22.08 -14.16 20.54
C GLU A 78 -22.25 -15.08 19.32
N LEU A 79 -21.15 -15.62 18.80
CA LEU A 79 -21.20 -16.58 17.71
C LEU A 79 -21.07 -18.01 18.24
N GLU A 80 -21.96 -18.89 17.78
CA GLU A 80 -21.88 -20.33 18.04
C GLU A 80 -20.76 -20.97 17.21
N PRO A 81 -19.82 -21.70 17.82
CA PRO A 81 -18.90 -22.53 17.05
C PRO A 81 -19.65 -23.52 16.15
N SER A 82 -19.20 -23.67 14.90
CA SER A 82 -19.68 -24.72 14.00
C SER A 82 -18.90 -26.01 14.27
N ALA A 83 -19.54 -27.15 14.08
CA ALA A 83 -18.86 -28.44 14.18
C ALA A 83 -17.79 -28.55 13.08
N THR A 84 -16.51 -28.45 13.45
CA THR A 84 -15.39 -28.75 12.54
C THR A 84 -15.15 -30.25 12.48
N GLN A 85 -15.01 -30.79 11.27
CA GLN A 85 -14.62 -32.19 11.09
C GLN A 85 -13.12 -32.21 10.75
N LEU A 86 -12.31 -32.55 11.75
CA LEU A 86 -10.89 -32.79 11.55
C LEU A 86 -10.68 -34.03 10.68
N LYS A 87 -9.53 -34.12 10.00
CA LYS A 87 -9.11 -35.33 9.30
C LYS A 87 -9.19 -36.55 10.24
N GLU A 88 -10.17 -37.42 10.02
CA GLU A 88 -10.14 -38.76 10.59
C GLU A 88 -8.94 -39.52 10.02
N ILE A 89 -8.22 -40.24 10.90
CA ILE A 89 -7.27 -41.28 10.47
C ILE A 89 -8.12 -42.35 9.77
N VAL A 90 -8.08 -42.33 8.44
CA VAL A 90 -9.05 -43.00 7.56
C VAL A 90 -9.14 -44.50 7.84
N VAL A 91 -10.33 -44.94 8.22
CA VAL A 91 -10.89 -46.25 7.87
C VAL A 91 -12.21 -45.95 7.15
N PHE A 92 -12.13 -45.80 5.82
CA PHE A 92 -13.24 -45.65 4.84
C PHE A 92 -13.93 -44.27 4.67
N ASN A 93 -13.31 -43.32 3.98
CA ASN A 93 -14.04 -42.42 3.07
C ASN A 93 -13.15 -41.90 1.92
N LYS A 94 -13.77 -41.49 0.80
CA LYS A 94 -13.14 -41.03 -0.45
C LYS A 94 -12.04 -40.00 -0.17
N GLN A 95 -10.77 -40.35 -0.42
CA GLN A 95 -9.65 -39.45 -0.20
C GLN A 95 -9.79 -38.17 -1.05
N VAL A 96 -9.93 -37.02 -0.38
CA VAL A 96 -9.95 -35.70 -1.04
C VAL A 96 -8.57 -35.45 -1.64
N ASN A 97 -8.50 -35.31 -2.97
CA ASN A 97 -7.27 -34.93 -3.64
C ASN A 97 -7.05 -33.42 -3.53
N ALA A 98 -6.29 -33.00 -2.52
CA ALA A 98 -6.02 -31.60 -2.19
C ALA A 98 -5.51 -30.78 -3.39
N ARG A 99 -4.52 -31.30 -4.12
CA ARG A 99 -3.98 -30.65 -5.34
C ARG A 99 -5.07 -30.40 -6.39
N LYS A 100 -5.97 -31.36 -6.60
CA LYS A 100 -7.09 -31.21 -7.54
C LYS A 100 -8.09 -30.15 -7.08
N VAL A 101 -8.35 -30.04 -5.78
CA VAL A 101 -9.20 -28.99 -5.20
C VAL A 101 -8.60 -27.61 -5.46
N VAL A 102 -7.30 -27.43 -5.17
CA VAL A 102 -6.60 -26.15 -5.41
C VAL A 102 -6.60 -25.77 -6.89
N ASN A 103 -6.28 -26.71 -7.78
CA ASN A 103 -6.33 -26.46 -9.23
C ASN A 103 -7.72 -26.08 -9.73
N LYS A 104 -8.78 -26.66 -9.14
CA LYS A 104 -10.16 -26.26 -9.46
C LYS A 104 -10.47 -24.85 -8.95
N ALA A 105 -10.05 -24.52 -7.73
CA ALA A 105 -10.27 -23.19 -7.16
C ALA A 105 -9.64 -22.08 -8.01
N PHE A 106 -8.41 -22.27 -8.49
CA PHE A 106 -7.80 -21.32 -9.42
C PHE A 106 -8.49 -21.23 -10.79
N ARG A 107 -9.17 -22.29 -11.22
CA ARG A 107 -9.93 -22.30 -12.49
C ARG A 107 -11.31 -21.68 -12.34
N SER A 108 -11.89 -21.70 -11.15
CA SER A 108 -13.22 -21.15 -10.88
C SER A 108 -13.19 -19.67 -10.47
N ILE A 109 -12.03 -18.99 -10.55
CA ILE A 109 -11.94 -17.56 -10.24
C ILE A 109 -12.89 -16.74 -11.13
N SER A 110 -12.88 -16.95 -12.45
CA SER A 110 -13.76 -16.21 -13.37
C SER A 110 -15.25 -16.46 -13.15
N ASP A 111 -15.60 -17.59 -12.53
CA ASP A 111 -16.98 -17.99 -12.29
C ASP A 111 -17.52 -17.42 -10.97
N ASN A 112 -16.62 -17.14 -10.01
CA ASN A 112 -16.98 -16.76 -8.65
C ASN A 112 -16.61 -15.31 -8.29
N PHE A 113 -15.71 -14.67 -9.04
CA PHE A 113 -15.25 -13.31 -8.79
C PHE A 113 -15.68 -12.38 -9.93
N ASN A 114 -15.97 -11.12 -9.60
CA ASN A 114 -16.56 -10.20 -10.57
C ASN A 114 -15.58 -9.86 -11.70
N THR A 115 -15.90 -10.27 -12.92
CA THR A 115 -15.08 -10.00 -14.10
C THR A 115 -15.35 -8.63 -14.72
N ASP A 116 -16.43 -7.96 -14.35
CA ASP A 116 -16.73 -6.61 -14.78
C ASP A 116 -16.02 -5.55 -13.93
N PRO A 117 -15.89 -4.30 -14.40
CA PRO A 117 -15.27 -3.24 -13.61
C PRO A 117 -16.04 -3.00 -12.30
N PHE A 118 -15.32 -2.91 -11.19
CA PHE A 118 -15.91 -2.59 -9.90
C PHE A 118 -14.96 -1.76 -9.04
N PHE A 119 -15.52 -1.13 -8.03
CA PHE A 119 -14.85 -0.19 -7.14
C PHE A 119 -14.97 -0.64 -5.69
N GLN A 120 -13.88 -0.59 -4.94
CA GLN A 120 -13.86 -0.90 -3.52
C GLN A 120 -13.26 0.26 -2.73
N LYS A 121 -13.92 0.59 -1.62
CA LYS A 121 -13.38 1.50 -0.60
C LYS A 121 -12.76 0.68 0.50
N PHE A 122 -11.59 1.10 0.95
CA PHE A 122 -10.84 0.45 2.01
C PHE A 122 -10.45 1.44 3.09
N PHE A 123 -10.48 0.96 4.33
CA PHE A 123 -9.69 1.52 5.41
C PHE A 123 -8.33 0.82 5.42
N TYR A 124 -7.25 1.60 5.40
CA TYR A 124 -5.87 1.13 5.43
C TYR A 124 -5.22 1.51 6.75
N ARG A 125 -4.51 0.57 7.37
CA ARG A 125 -3.67 0.81 8.54
C ARG A 125 -2.33 0.12 8.38
N HIS A 126 -1.27 0.81 8.77
CA HIS A 126 0.08 0.30 8.78
C HIS A 126 0.82 0.82 10.00
N TYR A 127 1.31 -0.07 10.86
CA TYR A 127 2.19 0.30 11.96
C TYR A 127 3.46 -0.54 11.97
N CYS A 128 4.52 0.02 12.54
CA CYS A 128 5.78 -0.69 12.76
C CYS A 128 6.20 -0.64 14.23
N LYS A 129 6.89 -1.68 14.69
CA LYS A 129 7.54 -1.75 15.99
C LYS A 129 9.01 -2.07 15.84
N ASP A 130 9.83 -1.47 16.67
CA ASP A 130 11.17 -1.99 16.96
C ASP A 130 11.10 -2.68 18.33
N ASP A 131 11.49 -3.95 18.35
CA ASP A 131 11.35 -4.81 19.52
C ASP A 131 9.88 -4.89 19.96
N SER A 132 9.49 -4.18 21.01
CA SER A 132 8.09 -4.09 21.49
C SER A 132 7.48 -2.70 21.36
N VAL A 133 8.25 -1.70 20.93
CA VAL A 133 7.87 -0.29 20.96
C VAL A 133 7.36 0.15 19.58
N TYR A 134 6.15 0.71 19.52
CA TYR A 134 5.62 1.26 18.27
C TYR A 134 6.40 2.50 17.83
N GLY A 135 6.91 2.49 16.60
CA GLY A 135 7.72 3.58 16.04
C GLY A 135 7.12 4.25 14.81
N ARG A 136 6.04 3.70 14.23
CA ARG A 136 5.35 4.29 13.09
C ARG A 136 3.87 3.91 13.04
N LEU A 137 3.03 4.84 12.58
CA LEU A 137 1.62 4.61 12.24
C LEU A 137 1.21 5.41 11.01
N ILE A 138 0.51 4.76 10.09
CA ILE A 138 -0.14 5.34 8.93
C ILE A 138 -1.56 4.79 8.86
N GLU A 139 -2.53 5.68 8.71
CA GLU A 139 -3.90 5.30 8.42
C GLU A 139 -4.42 6.11 7.23
N ALA A 140 -5.19 5.45 6.37
CA ALA A 140 -5.68 6.05 5.16
C ALA A 140 -7.06 5.52 4.77
N SER A 141 -7.79 6.31 3.99
CA SER A 141 -8.94 5.83 3.22
C SER A 141 -8.52 5.71 1.77
N VAL A 142 -8.73 4.53 1.21
CA VAL A 142 -8.16 4.13 -0.07
C VAL A 142 -9.28 3.65 -0.98
N ASP A 143 -9.36 4.25 -2.16
CA ASP A 143 -10.24 3.82 -3.23
C ASP A 143 -9.45 2.97 -4.21
N VAL A 144 -10.00 1.82 -4.59
CA VAL A 144 -9.41 0.92 -5.60
C VAL A 144 -10.46 0.62 -6.66
N TRP A 145 -10.20 1.04 -7.89
CA TRP A 145 -11.04 0.70 -9.05
C TRP A 145 -10.37 -0.35 -9.90
N LYS A 146 -10.94 -1.55 -9.94
CA LYS A 146 -10.44 -2.67 -10.76
C LYS A 146 -11.06 -2.60 -12.15
N ARG A 147 -10.38 -1.94 -13.09
CA ARG A 147 -10.90 -1.66 -14.45
C ARG A 147 -11.26 -2.91 -15.25
N LYS A 148 -10.62 -4.05 -14.97
CA LYS A 148 -10.86 -5.32 -15.68
C LYS A 148 -11.45 -6.41 -14.78
N GLY A 149 -11.86 -6.06 -13.55
CA GLY A 149 -12.28 -7.04 -12.56
C GLY A 149 -11.30 -8.21 -12.45
N TYR A 150 -11.82 -9.43 -12.34
CA TYR A 150 -11.06 -10.68 -12.30
C TYR A 150 -10.99 -11.41 -13.65
N LYS A 151 -11.05 -10.71 -14.79
CA LYS A 151 -10.91 -11.34 -16.14
C LYS A 151 -9.59 -12.11 -16.31
N SER A 152 -8.53 -11.63 -15.67
CA SER A 152 -7.22 -12.27 -15.65
C SER A 152 -6.46 -11.86 -14.39
N THR A 153 -5.63 -12.75 -13.87
CA THR A 153 -4.71 -12.42 -12.79
C THR A 153 -3.66 -11.41 -13.25
N GLN A 154 -3.17 -10.57 -12.34
CA GLN A 154 -2.10 -9.62 -12.58
C GLN A 154 -0.82 -10.06 -11.83
N SER A 155 0.36 -9.82 -12.42
CA SER A 155 1.63 -10.12 -11.76
C SER A 155 2.12 -9.03 -10.80
N VAL A 156 1.46 -7.87 -10.80
CA VAL A 156 1.66 -6.79 -9.83
C VAL A 156 0.38 -5.96 -9.70
N ALA A 157 0.13 -5.37 -8.53
CA ALA A 157 -0.97 -4.43 -8.35
C ALA A 157 -0.73 -3.09 -9.06
N GLY A 158 -1.81 -2.50 -9.60
CA GLY A 158 -1.77 -1.20 -10.29
C GLY A 158 -1.55 -1.27 -11.81
N ILE A 159 -1.53 -2.45 -12.45
CA ILE A 159 -1.52 -2.54 -13.93
C ILE A 159 -2.90 -2.16 -14.49
N THR A 160 -3.94 -2.74 -13.91
CA THR A 160 -5.35 -2.53 -14.30
C THR A 160 -6.23 -2.06 -13.16
N ASP A 161 -5.61 -1.81 -12.01
CA ASP A 161 -6.23 -1.20 -10.85
C ASP A 161 -5.85 0.27 -10.82
N GLU A 162 -6.82 1.15 -10.57
CA GLU A 162 -6.56 2.57 -10.27
C GLU A 162 -6.66 2.75 -8.76
N ILE A 163 -5.70 3.44 -8.16
CA ILE A 163 -5.58 3.61 -6.70
C ILE A 163 -5.61 5.09 -6.36
N ARG A 164 -6.40 5.46 -5.35
CA ARG A 164 -6.42 6.84 -4.82
C ARG A 164 -6.52 6.83 -3.31
N VAL A 165 -5.69 7.62 -2.65
CA VAL A 165 -5.81 7.91 -1.22
C VAL A 165 -6.65 9.17 -1.06
N THR A 166 -7.80 9.07 -0.38
CA THR A 166 -8.74 10.18 -0.20
C THR A 166 -8.56 10.88 1.14
N GLN A 167 -8.08 10.15 2.15
CA GLN A 167 -7.83 10.65 3.50
C GLN A 167 -6.55 10.01 4.02
N LEU A 168 -5.73 10.78 4.74
CA LEU A 168 -4.47 10.31 5.32
C LEU A 168 -4.24 10.93 6.70
N ARG A 169 -3.74 10.13 7.64
CA ARG A 169 -3.05 10.61 8.83
C ARG A 169 -1.84 9.72 9.10
N ARG A 170 -0.74 10.33 9.56
CA ARG A 170 0.55 9.66 9.68
C ARG A 170 1.37 10.27 10.80
N SER A 171 1.92 9.42 11.66
CA SER A 171 2.91 9.81 12.67
C SER A 171 4.28 10.03 12.04
N PHE A 172 5.19 10.61 12.81
CA PHE A 172 6.61 10.47 12.49
C PHE A 172 7.03 9.00 12.47
N ASP A 173 8.10 8.72 11.73
CA ASP A 173 8.71 7.40 11.66
C ASP A 173 9.97 7.41 12.52
N MET A 174 9.82 6.87 13.73
CA MET A 174 10.86 6.83 14.76
C MET A 174 11.55 5.46 14.82
N THR A 175 11.28 4.58 13.85
CA THR A 175 11.95 3.27 13.80
C THR A 175 13.39 3.40 13.31
N LYS A 176 14.23 2.44 13.72
CA LYS A 176 15.59 2.24 13.22
C LYS A 176 15.62 1.98 11.71
N ALA A 177 14.54 1.39 11.16
CA ALA A 177 14.39 1.06 9.75
C ALA A 177 13.76 2.19 8.89
N SER A 178 13.52 3.37 9.48
CA SER A 178 12.80 4.49 8.83
C SER A 178 13.29 4.87 7.43
N GLN A 179 14.59 4.75 7.14
CA GLN A 179 15.16 5.07 5.82
C GLN A 179 14.76 4.09 4.71
N GLY A 180 14.40 2.84 5.06
CA GLY A 180 14.00 1.81 4.10
C GLY A 180 12.48 1.71 3.90
N HIS A 181 11.71 2.47 4.67
CA HIS A 181 10.26 2.41 4.63
C HIS A 181 9.68 3.09 3.40
N THR A 182 8.84 2.37 2.66
CA THR A 182 8.05 2.97 1.59
C THR A 182 7.07 4.00 2.16
N PRO A 183 6.70 5.05 1.40
CA PRO A 183 5.76 6.04 1.88
C PRO A 183 4.43 5.40 2.26
N ILE A 184 3.84 4.57 1.42
CA ILE A 184 2.64 3.78 1.68
C ILE A 184 2.76 2.46 0.91
N ALA A 185 2.09 1.40 1.34
CA ALA A 185 2.28 0.05 0.80
C ALA A 185 0.95 -0.60 0.38
N ILE A 186 0.10 0.13 -0.35
CA ILE A 186 -1.23 -0.32 -0.83
C ILE A 186 -1.07 -1.44 -1.86
N LYS A 187 -0.22 -1.27 -2.87
CA LYS A 187 0.05 -2.32 -3.88
C LYS A 187 0.54 -3.60 -3.22
N ASN A 188 1.46 -3.48 -2.26
CA ASN A 188 2.01 -4.62 -1.54
C ASN A 188 0.94 -5.47 -0.85
N ILE A 189 -0.01 -4.83 -0.14
CA ILE A 189 -1.09 -5.53 0.56
C ILE A 189 -2.22 -5.97 -0.38
N LEU A 190 -2.51 -5.23 -1.47
CA LEU A 190 -3.48 -5.67 -2.49
C LEU A 190 -3.10 -7.02 -3.09
N GLN A 191 -1.79 -7.27 -3.27
CA GLN A 191 -1.27 -8.53 -3.82
C GLN A 191 -1.45 -9.74 -2.90
N ALA A 192 -1.93 -9.54 -1.67
CA ALA A 192 -2.43 -10.63 -0.82
C ALA A 192 -3.71 -11.28 -1.40
N ASP A 193 -4.44 -10.60 -2.29
CA ASP A 193 -5.54 -11.20 -3.05
C ASP A 193 -5.00 -12.13 -4.14
N ILE A 194 -4.86 -13.41 -3.80
CA ILE A 194 -4.34 -14.43 -4.72
C ILE A 194 -5.28 -14.73 -5.91
N ALA A 195 -6.56 -14.33 -5.81
CA ALA A 195 -7.51 -14.49 -6.91
C ALA A 195 -7.28 -13.40 -7.97
N GLY A 196 -6.88 -12.20 -7.54
CA GLY A 196 -6.56 -11.07 -8.40
C GLY A 196 -5.10 -11.04 -8.87
N TYR A 197 -4.18 -11.56 -8.06
CA TYR A 197 -2.75 -11.42 -8.28
C TYR A 197 -2.01 -12.76 -8.19
N GLN A 198 -1.26 -13.11 -9.26
CA GLN A 198 -0.46 -14.33 -9.36
C GLN A 198 0.77 -14.08 -10.22
N ALA A 199 1.85 -14.80 -9.93
CA ALA A 199 2.97 -14.91 -10.86
C ALA A 199 2.52 -15.51 -12.20
N ASN A 200 3.00 -14.93 -13.31
CA ASN A 200 2.60 -15.35 -14.66
C ASN A 200 3.21 -16.68 -15.09
N ALA A 201 4.41 -16.99 -14.59
CA ALA A 201 5.17 -18.16 -14.96
C ALA A 201 5.87 -18.76 -13.72
N PRO A 202 6.19 -20.06 -13.75
CA PRO A 202 7.02 -20.68 -12.71
C PRO A 202 8.37 -19.96 -12.63
N SER A 203 8.91 -19.82 -11.43
CA SER A 203 10.23 -19.20 -11.21
C SER A 203 11.12 -20.10 -10.37
N ASP A 204 12.36 -20.29 -10.79
CA ASP A 204 13.34 -20.99 -9.95
C ASP A 204 13.75 -20.17 -8.73
N HIS A 205 13.59 -18.85 -8.77
CA HIS A 205 13.80 -18.00 -7.61
C HIS A 205 12.48 -17.69 -6.91
N ILE A 206 12.40 -18.04 -5.62
CA ILE A 206 11.31 -17.63 -4.73
C ILE A 206 11.86 -16.48 -3.90
N SER A 207 11.45 -15.24 -4.18
CA SER A 207 11.84 -14.10 -3.34
C SER A 207 11.01 -14.08 -2.06
N PHE A 208 11.68 -13.91 -0.92
CA PHE A 208 11.06 -13.74 0.38
C PHE A 208 10.15 -12.50 0.38
N PHE A 209 10.62 -11.43 -0.24
CA PHE A 209 9.91 -10.17 -0.39
C PHE A 209 9.02 -10.11 -1.64
N ALA A 210 8.92 -11.19 -2.43
CA ALA A 210 7.99 -11.23 -3.57
C ALA A 210 6.59 -10.89 -3.08
N GLU A 211 5.97 -9.92 -3.75
CA GLU A 211 4.72 -9.35 -3.29
C GLU A 211 3.51 -10.19 -3.71
N VAL A 212 3.57 -10.82 -4.89
CA VAL A 212 2.54 -11.73 -5.41
C VAL A 212 2.79 -13.21 -5.05
N SER A 213 1.71 -13.99 -4.98
CA SER A 213 1.76 -15.43 -4.82
C SER A 213 2.18 -16.12 -6.13
N SER A 214 3.00 -17.17 -6.02
CA SER A 214 3.31 -18.06 -7.15
C SER A 214 2.61 -19.41 -7.07
N LEU A 215 1.69 -19.60 -6.11
CA LEU A 215 1.11 -20.91 -5.80
C LEU A 215 0.42 -21.58 -7.00
N LYS A 216 -0.17 -20.79 -7.91
CA LYS A 216 -0.76 -21.30 -9.15
C LYS A 216 0.30 -21.76 -10.15
N ALA A 217 1.31 -20.93 -10.41
CA ALA A 217 2.34 -21.19 -11.40
C ALA A 217 3.31 -22.29 -10.94
N ASP A 218 3.71 -22.25 -9.68
CA ASP A 218 4.63 -23.18 -9.04
C ASP A 218 3.91 -24.35 -8.35
N ALA A 219 2.64 -24.63 -8.66
CA ALA A 219 1.86 -25.66 -7.96
C ALA A 219 2.61 -27.00 -7.86
N GLY A 220 3.40 -27.38 -8.88
CA GLY A 220 4.23 -28.59 -8.88
C GLY A 220 5.30 -28.65 -7.79
N LYS A 221 5.74 -27.50 -7.26
CA LYS A 221 6.77 -27.37 -6.21
C LYS A 221 6.20 -27.48 -4.79
N TYR A 222 4.88 -27.51 -4.63
CA TYR A 222 4.21 -27.58 -3.34
C TYR A 222 3.61 -28.96 -3.08
N ASP A 223 3.70 -29.42 -1.84
CA ASP A 223 2.85 -30.48 -1.32
C ASP A 223 1.54 -29.88 -0.83
N PHE A 224 0.43 -30.53 -1.17
CA PHE A 224 -0.92 -30.12 -0.75
C PHE A 224 -1.54 -31.22 0.11
N THR A 225 -2.07 -30.83 1.26
CA THR A 225 -2.64 -31.72 2.26
C THR A 225 -4.09 -31.34 2.54
N TYR A 226 -4.97 -32.32 2.62
CA TYR A 226 -6.33 -32.11 3.12
C TYR A 226 -6.29 -32.18 4.64
N GLU A 227 -6.64 -31.09 5.32
CA GLU A 227 -6.57 -30.95 6.78
C GLU A 227 -7.93 -31.18 7.45
N GLY A 228 -9.03 -30.85 6.76
CA GLY A 228 -10.36 -31.10 7.27
C GLY A 228 -11.46 -30.30 6.57
N LEU A 229 -12.64 -30.30 7.20
CA LEU A 229 -13.79 -29.51 6.82
C LEU A 229 -14.15 -28.51 7.91
N THR A 230 -14.50 -27.32 7.48
CA THR A 230 -15.03 -26.24 8.32
C THR A 230 -16.20 -25.57 7.62
N TYR A 231 -16.76 -24.52 8.24
CA TYR A 231 -17.90 -23.79 7.70
C TYR A 231 -17.60 -22.29 7.63
N TYR A 232 -18.09 -21.64 6.59
CA TYR A 232 -18.08 -20.19 6.43
C TYR A 232 -19.35 -19.72 5.73
N ASP A 233 -20.07 -18.76 6.31
CA ASP A 233 -21.34 -18.24 5.78
C ASP A 233 -22.36 -19.35 5.45
N GLY A 234 -22.44 -20.37 6.32
CA GLY A 234 -23.30 -21.54 6.13
C GLY A 234 -22.86 -22.51 5.03
N LYS A 235 -21.74 -22.27 4.35
CA LYS A 235 -21.16 -23.18 3.36
C LYS A 235 -20.12 -24.09 3.99
N GLU A 236 -20.10 -25.33 3.55
CA GLU A 236 -19.01 -26.26 3.83
C GLU A 236 -17.74 -25.85 3.04
N VAL A 237 -16.59 -25.93 3.71
CA VAL A 237 -15.30 -25.41 3.24
C VAL A 237 -14.21 -26.42 3.54
N TYR A 238 -13.47 -26.83 2.50
CA TYR A 238 -12.23 -27.58 2.63
C TYR A 238 -11.14 -26.70 3.24
N GLU A 239 -10.44 -27.23 4.24
CA GLU A 239 -9.14 -26.71 4.68
C GLU A 239 -8.02 -27.49 3.98
N ILE A 240 -7.28 -26.81 3.12
CA ILE A 240 -6.18 -27.38 2.35
C ILE A 240 -4.86 -26.73 2.78
N GLY A 241 -4.01 -27.48 3.46
CA GLY A 241 -2.64 -27.10 3.75
C GLY A 241 -1.77 -27.15 2.50
N TYR A 242 -0.76 -26.30 2.45
CA TYR A 242 0.31 -26.39 1.47
C TYR A 242 1.67 -26.09 2.09
N ASN A 243 2.70 -26.75 1.56
CA ASN A 243 4.08 -26.53 1.96
C ASN A 243 5.00 -26.61 0.74
N LEU A 244 5.89 -25.64 0.59
CA LEU A 244 6.91 -25.65 -0.44
C LEU A 244 7.87 -26.81 -0.17
N ARG A 245 8.08 -27.66 -1.18
CA ARG A 245 9.02 -28.77 -1.06
C ARG A 245 10.42 -28.22 -0.90
N LYS A 246 11.18 -28.80 0.02
CA LYS A 246 12.58 -28.45 0.28
C LYS A 246 13.53 -29.00 -0.78
N ASP A 247 13.06 -29.23 -2.00
CA ASP A 247 13.86 -29.83 -3.06
C ASP A 247 15.01 -28.87 -3.37
N SER A 248 16.14 -29.13 -2.70
CA SER A 248 17.43 -28.51 -2.94
C SER A 248 17.71 -28.56 -4.43
N VAL A 249 17.68 -27.42 -5.10
CA VAL A 249 18.16 -27.36 -6.47
C VAL A 249 19.68 -27.47 -6.38
N LEU A 250 20.19 -28.64 -6.73
CA LEU A 250 21.62 -28.86 -6.95
C LEU A 250 21.99 -28.04 -8.19
N THR A 251 22.58 -26.87 -7.99
CA THR A 251 23.14 -26.08 -9.09
C THR A 251 24.56 -26.55 -9.37
N THR A 252 25.13 -26.13 -10.51
CA THR A 252 26.56 -26.32 -10.81
C THR A 252 27.48 -25.63 -9.78
N GLN A 253 26.95 -24.77 -8.92
CA GLN A 253 27.67 -24.09 -7.83
C GLN A 253 27.30 -24.62 -6.42
N GLY A 254 26.52 -25.71 -6.32
CA GLY A 254 26.11 -26.31 -5.05
C GLY A 254 24.64 -26.07 -4.68
N TYR A 255 24.34 -26.22 -3.38
CA TYR A 255 22.99 -26.10 -2.83
C TYR A 255 22.55 -24.63 -2.72
N GLU A 256 21.47 -24.25 -3.41
CA GLU A 256 20.87 -22.92 -3.27
C GLU A 256 19.84 -22.92 -2.13
N LEU A 257 20.08 -22.12 -1.08
CA LEU A 257 19.09 -21.89 -0.01
C LEU A 257 17.94 -21.04 -0.56
N ARG A 258 16.70 -21.49 -0.32
CA ARG A 258 15.47 -20.79 -0.76
C ARG A 258 14.57 -20.47 0.43
N PRO A 259 13.84 -19.34 0.41
CA PRO A 259 12.82 -19.07 1.42
C PRO A 259 11.82 -20.20 1.47
N GLY A 260 11.49 -20.62 2.69
CA GLY A 260 10.39 -21.53 2.89
C GLY A 260 9.07 -20.80 2.70
N ASN A 261 8.05 -21.52 2.23
CA ASN A 261 6.68 -21.03 2.16
C ASN A 261 5.72 -22.15 2.53
N LYS A 262 4.75 -21.87 3.42
CA LYS A 262 3.67 -22.78 3.79
C LYS A 262 2.39 -21.99 4.04
N GLY A 263 1.25 -22.64 4.03
CA GLY A 263 0.00 -21.97 4.31
C GLY A 263 -1.22 -22.88 4.29
N SER A 264 -2.39 -22.27 4.38
CA SER A 264 -3.70 -22.93 4.31
C SER A 264 -4.63 -22.15 3.38
N LEU A 265 -5.35 -22.89 2.54
CA LEU A 265 -6.41 -22.39 1.66
C LEU A 265 -7.76 -22.91 2.18
N PHE A 266 -8.72 -22.02 2.30
CA PHE A 266 -10.10 -22.35 2.67
C PHE A 266 -10.96 -22.22 1.42
N ILE A 267 -11.44 -23.36 0.91
CA ILE A 267 -12.07 -23.48 -0.41
C ILE A 267 -13.46 -24.09 -0.25
N SER A 268 -14.52 -23.44 -0.74
CA SER A 268 -15.86 -24.02 -0.67
C SER A 268 -15.95 -25.38 -1.37
N THR A 269 -16.67 -26.32 -0.79
CA THR A 269 -16.78 -27.68 -1.36
C THR A 269 -17.67 -27.76 -2.60
N LYS A 270 -18.53 -26.76 -2.82
CA LYS A 270 -19.51 -26.72 -3.92
C LYS A 270 -19.00 -26.00 -5.16
N ASP A 271 -18.60 -24.74 -5.01
CA ASP A 271 -18.25 -23.83 -6.10
C ASP A 271 -16.72 -23.60 -6.23
N TYR A 272 -15.93 -24.22 -5.34
CA TYR A 272 -14.48 -24.11 -5.26
C TYR A 272 -13.96 -22.68 -5.06
N VAL A 273 -14.78 -21.74 -4.57
CA VAL A 273 -14.32 -20.38 -4.30
C VAL A 273 -13.41 -20.31 -3.09
N PHE A 274 -12.40 -19.44 -3.14
CA PHE A 274 -11.60 -19.08 -1.96
C PHE A 274 -12.44 -18.23 -1.00
N VAL A 275 -12.49 -18.64 0.27
CA VAL A 275 -13.15 -17.85 1.34
C VAL A 275 -12.14 -17.26 2.32
N LYS A 276 -10.97 -17.90 2.46
CA LYS A 276 -9.84 -17.40 3.24
C LYS A 276 -8.53 -18.01 2.72
N LEU A 277 -7.42 -17.30 2.89
CA LEU A 277 -6.08 -17.87 2.79
C LEU A 277 -5.20 -17.41 3.95
N VAL A 278 -4.21 -18.22 4.29
CA VAL A 278 -3.09 -17.89 5.17
C VAL A 278 -1.81 -18.36 4.46
N ASP A 279 -0.87 -17.46 4.21
CA ASP A 279 0.45 -17.75 3.64
C ASP A 279 1.53 -17.31 4.64
N VAL A 280 2.57 -18.10 4.80
CA VAL A 280 3.70 -17.84 5.71
C VAL A 280 5.00 -18.12 4.97
N LYS A 281 5.70 -17.05 4.61
CA LYS A 281 7.08 -17.11 4.12
C LYS A 281 8.03 -17.00 5.31
N PHE A 282 9.13 -17.71 5.25
CA PHE A 282 10.19 -17.64 6.26
C PHE A 282 11.57 -17.76 5.62
N TRP A 283 12.52 -16.98 6.14
CA TRP A 283 13.92 -17.01 5.74
C TRP A 283 14.78 -16.80 6.97
N ASP A 284 15.57 -17.81 7.35
CA ASP A 284 16.29 -17.81 8.63
C ASP A 284 15.33 -17.56 9.81
N GLN A 285 15.46 -16.42 10.50
CA GLN A 285 14.57 -16.00 11.60
C GLN A 285 13.44 -15.06 11.15
N ASP A 286 13.50 -14.57 9.90
CA ASP A 286 12.54 -13.63 9.36
C ASP A 286 11.27 -14.34 8.91
N THR A 287 10.12 -13.70 9.11
CA THR A 287 8.82 -14.24 8.72
C THR A 287 7.94 -13.17 8.08
N ILE A 288 7.15 -13.55 7.08
CA ILE A 288 6.06 -12.74 6.54
C ILE A 288 4.82 -13.63 6.51
N LYS A 289 3.79 -13.24 7.25
CA LYS A 289 2.47 -13.88 7.26
C LYS A 289 1.48 -13.00 6.52
N THR A 290 0.79 -13.57 5.54
CA THR A 290 -0.25 -12.90 4.76
C THR A 290 -1.57 -13.62 4.99
N THR A 291 -2.65 -12.89 5.28
CA THR A 291 -3.99 -13.43 5.46
C THR A 291 -4.98 -12.62 4.62
N THR A 292 -5.84 -13.31 3.87
CA THR A 292 -6.90 -12.66 3.08
C THR A 292 -8.22 -13.34 3.35
N TYR A 293 -9.27 -12.54 3.52
CA TYR A 293 -10.65 -13.01 3.69
C TYR A 293 -11.53 -12.49 2.54
N TYR A 294 -12.42 -13.34 2.05
CA TYR A 294 -13.34 -13.01 0.95
C TYR A 294 -14.79 -13.11 1.42
N THR A 295 -15.63 -12.17 0.96
CA THR A 295 -17.06 -12.11 1.31
C THR A 295 -17.92 -12.11 0.04
N PRO A 296 -19.10 -12.75 0.04
CA PRO A 296 -20.01 -12.70 -1.10
C PRO A 296 -20.78 -11.37 -1.15
N TYR A 297 -20.93 -10.81 -2.35
CA TYR A 297 -21.81 -9.68 -2.64
C TYR A 297 -22.34 -9.77 -4.07
N LYS A 298 -23.66 -9.66 -4.26
CA LYS A 298 -24.35 -9.77 -5.56
C LYS A 298 -23.83 -10.95 -6.42
N GLY A 299 -23.72 -12.14 -5.82
CA GLY A 299 -23.33 -13.37 -6.51
C GLY A 299 -21.83 -13.55 -6.79
N ASN A 300 -20.99 -12.56 -6.46
CA ASN A 300 -19.53 -12.62 -6.62
C ASN A 300 -18.80 -12.51 -5.28
N TYR A 301 -17.56 -12.97 -5.22
CA TYR A 301 -16.69 -12.84 -4.06
C TYR A 301 -15.71 -11.68 -4.22
N TYR A 302 -15.43 -10.99 -3.11
CA TYR A 302 -14.52 -9.86 -3.05
C TYR A 302 -13.64 -9.95 -1.80
N PRO A 303 -12.37 -9.52 -1.86
CA PRO A 303 -11.55 -9.40 -0.67
C PRO A 303 -12.14 -8.31 0.24
N TYR A 304 -12.35 -8.64 1.52
CA TYR A 304 -12.85 -7.67 2.51
C TYR A 304 -11.89 -7.38 3.64
N HIS A 305 -10.90 -8.24 3.89
CA HIS A 305 -9.84 -7.98 4.87
C HIS A 305 -8.55 -8.64 4.40
N LEU A 306 -7.55 -7.80 4.13
CA LEU A 306 -6.20 -8.19 3.73
C LEU A 306 -5.27 -7.81 4.89
N ILE A 307 -4.42 -8.73 5.34
CA ILE A 307 -3.48 -8.52 6.44
C ILE A 307 -2.12 -9.06 6.04
N ARG A 308 -1.05 -8.30 6.33
CA ARG A 308 0.33 -8.73 6.17
C ARG A 308 1.16 -8.32 7.38
N ASP A 309 1.66 -9.32 8.09
CA ASP A 309 2.55 -9.18 9.23
C ASP A 309 3.95 -9.59 8.79
N GLY A 310 4.96 -8.78 9.11
CA GLY A 310 6.36 -9.15 8.92
C GLY A 310 7.15 -8.98 10.21
N ASN A 311 8.10 -9.87 10.43
CA ASN A 311 9.06 -9.81 11.52
C ASN A 311 10.44 -10.09 10.95
N SER A 312 11.35 -9.13 11.09
CA SER A 312 12.76 -9.30 10.76
C SER A 312 13.62 -9.24 12.02
N VAL A 313 14.62 -10.13 12.09
CA VAL A 313 15.51 -10.23 13.26
C VAL A 313 16.94 -9.85 12.86
N ALA A 314 17.48 -8.82 13.49
CA ALA A 314 18.85 -8.39 13.28
C ALA A 314 19.84 -9.31 14.01
N ARG A 315 21.11 -9.28 13.59
CA ARG A 315 22.19 -10.11 14.18
C ARG A 315 22.39 -9.93 15.69
N ASN A 316 22.05 -8.75 16.21
CA ASN A 316 22.12 -8.45 17.65
C ASN A 316 20.87 -8.91 18.43
N GLY A 317 19.95 -9.62 17.78
CA GLY A 317 18.68 -10.09 18.35
C GLY A 317 17.55 -9.05 18.37
N SER A 318 17.80 -7.80 17.98
CA SER A 318 16.72 -6.80 17.89
C SER A 318 15.77 -7.12 16.74
N THR A 319 14.48 -6.82 16.92
CA THR A 319 13.46 -7.13 15.91
C THR A 319 12.87 -5.87 15.31
N HIS A 320 12.44 -5.99 14.06
CA HIS A 320 11.61 -5.00 13.38
C HIS A 320 10.34 -5.69 12.89
N LEU A 321 9.19 -5.26 13.39
CA LEU A 321 7.89 -5.77 13.01
C LEU A 321 7.13 -4.72 12.21
N PHE A 322 6.44 -5.17 11.17
CA PHE A 322 5.42 -4.38 10.49
C PHE A 322 4.09 -5.13 10.48
N HIS A 323 3.00 -4.38 10.51
CA HIS A 323 1.65 -4.85 10.26
C HIS A 323 1.00 -3.92 9.25
N VAL A 324 0.47 -4.47 8.16
CA VAL A 324 -0.31 -3.73 7.17
C VAL A 324 -1.65 -4.42 7.01
N GLU A 325 -2.73 -3.66 7.07
CA GLU A 325 -4.08 -4.15 6.79
C GLU A 325 -4.88 -3.23 5.87
N MET A 326 -5.75 -3.85 5.06
CA MET A 326 -6.79 -3.19 4.29
C MET A 326 -8.13 -3.87 4.52
N MET A 327 -9.09 -3.12 5.03
CA MET A 327 -10.45 -3.59 5.30
C MET A 327 -11.44 -2.90 4.38
N ALA A 328 -12.18 -3.67 3.58
CA ALA A 328 -13.20 -3.14 2.68
C ALA A 328 -14.37 -2.60 3.48
N THR A 329 -14.80 -1.40 3.12
CA THR A 329 -15.88 -0.65 3.79
C THR A 329 -17.12 -0.57 2.90
N GLU A 330 -16.92 -0.66 1.58
CA GLU A 330 -17.96 -0.60 0.57
C GLU A 330 -17.48 -1.23 -0.75
N ILE A 331 -18.40 -1.88 -1.48
CA ILE A 331 -18.16 -2.50 -2.80
C ILE A 331 -19.23 -1.98 -3.77
N LEU A 332 -18.81 -1.26 -4.80
CA LEU A 332 -19.69 -0.69 -5.82
C LEU A 332 -19.45 -1.39 -7.15
N THR A 333 -20.48 -2.06 -7.66
CA THR A 333 -20.46 -2.70 -8.99
C THR A 333 -21.07 -1.80 -10.07
N GLU A 334 -21.72 -0.72 -9.66
CA GLU A 334 -22.41 0.25 -10.52
C GLU A 334 -22.47 1.60 -9.78
N GLY A 335 -22.74 2.69 -10.52
CA GLY A 335 -22.97 4.01 -9.91
C GLY A 335 -21.76 4.64 -9.21
N PHE A 336 -20.53 4.18 -9.50
CA PHE A 336 -19.30 4.77 -8.99
C PHE A 336 -18.66 5.71 -10.02
N GLU A 337 -17.94 6.72 -9.53
CA GLU A 337 -17.14 7.61 -10.36
C GLU A 337 -15.80 6.96 -10.71
N THR A 338 -15.46 6.96 -11.99
CA THR A 338 -14.16 6.48 -12.48
C THR A 338 -13.08 7.54 -12.24
N PHE A 339 -11.87 7.09 -11.93
CA PHE A 339 -10.71 7.97 -11.77
C PHE A 339 -9.47 7.27 -12.34
N TYR A 340 -8.45 8.03 -12.70
CA TYR A 340 -7.14 7.46 -13.04
C TYR A 340 -6.15 7.85 -11.95
N GLY A 341 -5.40 6.88 -11.44
CA GLY A 341 -4.51 7.07 -10.32
C GLY A 341 -3.67 5.83 -10.07
N ASP A 342 -2.45 6.06 -9.61
CA ASP A 342 -1.57 5.01 -9.11
C ASP A 342 -1.35 5.19 -7.60
N GLU A 343 -0.70 4.24 -6.95
CA GLU A 343 -0.26 4.38 -5.56
C GLU A 343 0.52 5.70 -5.39
N PRO A 344 0.03 6.64 -4.55
CA PRO A 344 0.62 7.96 -4.44
C PRO A 344 1.99 7.92 -3.78
N GLY A 345 2.94 8.64 -4.37
CA GLY A 345 4.27 8.81 -3.79
C GLY A 345 4.26 9.73 -2.56
N LYS A 346 5.43 9.87 -1.90
CA LYS A 346 5.59 10.71 -0.70
C LYS A 346 5.04 12.13 -0.88
N PHE A 347 5.32 12.77 -2.02
CA PHE A 347 4.89 14.14 -2.29
C PHE A 347 3.38 14.27 -2.51
N ASP A 348 2.74 13.29 -3.14
CA ASP A 348 1.29 13.32 -3.35
C ASP A 348 0.54 13.09 -2.05
N LEU A 349 1.05 12.19 -1.20
CA LEU A 349 0.53 11.99 0.15
C LEU A 349 0.60 13.26 1.01
N LEU A 350 1.66 14.08 0.87
CA LEU A 350 1.79 15.35 1.58
C LEU A 350 0.80 16.44 1.11
N LYS A 351 0.12 16.26 -0.02
CA LYS A 351 -0.91 17.20 -0.50
C LYS A 351 -2.28 16.92 0.10
N ILE A 352 -2.48 15.76 0.74
CA ILE A 352 -3.75 15.37 1.34
C ILE A 352 -3.85 16.03 2.72
N PRO A 353 -4.69 17.07 2.91
CA PRO A 353 -4.76 17.78 4.18
C PRO A 353 -5.31 16.88 5.28
N HIS A 354 -4.82 17.07 6.51
CA HIS A 354 -5.41 16.40 7.66
C HIS A 354 -6.83 16.94 7.94
N ASP A 355 -7.84 16.09 7.75
CA ASP A 355 -9.25 16.39 8.06
C ASP A 355 -9.65 15.82 9.43
N SER A 356 -9.53 16.64 10.48
CA SER A 356 -9.88 16.23 11.84
C SER A 356 -11.36 15.85 12.01
N ILE A 357 -12.26 16.40 11.20
CA ILE A 357 -13.70 16.10 11.24
C ILE A 357 -13.94 14.70 10.67
N TYR A 358 -13.29 14.37 9.56
CA TYR A 358 -13.32 13.02 9.01
C TYR A 358 -12.79 12.00 10.03
N TRP A 359 -11.60 12.24 10.57
CA TRP A 359 -10.92 11.27 11.46
C TRP A 359 -11.59 11.10 12.84
N SER A 360 -12.35 12.08 13.30
CA SER A 360 -13.15 11.98 14.55
C SER A 360 -14.50 11.27 14.34
N ASN A 361 -15.02 11.29 13.12
CA ASN A 361 -16.33 10.71 12.78
C ASN A 361 -16.24 9.40 11.99
N ASN A 362 -15.08 9.06 11.44
CA ASN A 362 -14.89 7.80 10.72
C ASN A 362 -15.03 6.64 11.70
N THR A 363 -16.05 5.83 11.45
CA THR A 363 -16.58 4.86 12.39
C THR A 363 -15.62 3.71 12.61
N ILE A 364 -14.93 3.27 11.56
CA ILE A 364 -14.03 2.10 11.58
C ILE A 364 -12.93 2.27 12.64
N LEU A 365 -12.50 3.51 12.87
CA LEU A 365 -11.41 3.87 13.78
C LEU A 365 -11.74 3.76 15.27
N LYS A 366 -13.01 3.86 15.65
CA LYS A 366 -13.39 3.92 17.07
C LYS A 366 -13.29 2.56 17.75
N THR A 367 -13.39 1.48 16.99
CA THR A 367 -13.25 0.09 17.48
C THR A 367 -12.01 -0.61 17.00
N THR A 368 -11.24 0.01 16.12
CA THR A 368 -9.81 -0.20 16.08
C THR A 368 -9.15 0.94 16.84
N PRO A 369 -9.47 1.21 18.13
CA PRO A 369 -8.79 2.29 18.84
C PRO A 369 -7.31 2.03 18.68
N LEU A 370 -6.57 3.10 18.45
CA LEU A 370 -5.15 3.04 18.63
C LEU A 370 -4.96 2.46 20.02
N GLU A 371 -4.40 1.25 20.09
CA GLU A 371 -4.18 0.58 21.36
C GLU A 371 -3.49 1.62 22.25
N ASP A 372 -3.92 1.78 23.49
CA ASP A 372 -3.37 2.84 24.36
C ASP A 372 -1.83 2.82 24.38
N VAL A 373 -1.25 1.63 24.16
CA VAL A 373 0.17 1.38 23.91
C VAL A 373 0.72 2.10 22.67
N ILE A 374 0.07 2.03 21.50
CA ILE A 374 0.47 2.78 20.28
C ILE A 374 0.48 4.28 20.58
N ILE A 375 -0.59 4.77 21.22
CA ILE A 375 -0.70 6.19 21.56
C ILE A 375 0.40 6.58 22.53
N SER A 376 0.68 5.76 23.54
CA SER A 376 1.74 5.99 24.53
C SER A 376 3.12 6.02 23.87
N ASP A 377 3.46 5.00 23.10
CA ASP A 377 4.77 4.81 22.48
C ASP A 377 5.08 5.89 21.44
N LEU A 378 4.13 6.18 20.55
CA LEU A 378 4.30 7.21 19.53
C LEU A 378 4.09 8.61 20.09
N GLY A 379 3.23 8.77 21.10
CA GLY A 379 2.77 10.04 21.64
C GLY A 379 3.90 10.90 22.19
N GLY A 380 4.87 10.29 22.90
CA GLY A 380 6.10 10.98 23.32
C GLY A 380 5.92 12.34 24.02
N GLY A 381 4.74 12.62 24.59
CA GLY A 381 4.35 13.90 25.22
C GLY A 381 3.34 14.77 24.45
N GLU A 382 3.04 14.49 23.18
CA GLU A 382 2.06 15.22 22.35
C GLU A 382 0.98 14.26 21.80
N SER A 383 -0.26 14.73 21.65
CA SER A 383 -1.32 13.88 21.09
C SER A 383 -1.03 13.49 19.64
N LEU A 384 -1.39 12.26 19.23
CA LEU A 384 -1.22 11.80 17.84
C LEU A 384 -1.88 12.74 16.82
N SER A 385 -3.02 13.34 17.16
CA SER A 385 -3.69 14.34 16.30
C SER A 385 -2.76 15.52 15.99
N GLU A 386 -2.07 16.05 17.00
CA GLU A 386 -1.12 17.16 16.78
C GLU A 386 0.12 16.69 16.03
N GLN A 387 0.63 15.48 16.30
CA GLN A 387 1.71 14.91 15.49
C GLN A 387 1.34 14.76 14.02
N PHE A 388 0.10 14.36 13.70
CA PHE A 388 -0.35 14.22 12.31
C PHE A 388 -0.37 15.56 11.58
N LYS A 389 -0.86 16.63 12.23
CA LYS A 389 -0.82 18.00 11.69
C LYS A 389 0.63 18.46 11.51
N ARG A 390 1.46 18.23 12.52
CA ARG A 390 2.87 18.63 12.52
C ARG A 390 3.70 17.89 11.49
N TYR A 391 3.47 16.60 11.30
CA TYR A 391 4.20 15.79 10.31
C TYR A 391 4.09 16.43 8.93
N GLN A 392 2.87 16.72 8.49
CA GLN A 392 2.64 17.34 7.18
C GLN A 392 3.32 18.70 7.08
N HIS A 393 3.15 19.56 8.09
CA HIS A 393 3.80 20.87 8.11
C HIS A 393 5.33 20.77 8.16
N GLN A 394 5.89 19.87 8.95
CA GLN A 394 7.32 19.68 9.12
C GLN A 394 7.95 19.04 7.88
N GLU A 395 7.34 18.04 7.26
CA GLU A 395 7.83 17.44 6.03
C GLU A 395 7.75 18.42 4.87
N LEU A 396 6.64 19.16 4.74
CA LEU A 396 6.54 20.25 3.77
C LEU A 396 7.59 21.32 4.05
N ASN A 397 7.77 21.72 5.32
CA ASN A 397 8.80 22.67 5.69
C ASN A 397 10.20 22.13 5.51
N GLN A 398 10.52 20.85 5.74
CA GLN A 398 11.82 20.24 5.44
C GLN A 398 12.02 20.11 3.94
N ILE A 399 10.95 19.89 3.17
CA ILE A 399 10.94 20.01 1.73
C ILE A 399 11.11 21.48 1.30
N GLU A 400 10.76 22.46 2.12
CA GLU A 400 10.95 23.88 1.81
C GLU A 400 12.28 24.44 2.36
N SER A 401 12.80 23.90 3.47
CA SER A 401 13.90 24.42 4.30
C SER A 401 15.07 23.44 4.52
N GLY A 402 14.88 22.13 4.32
CA GLY A 402 15.91 21.10 4.53
C GLY A 402 16.98 21.15 3.44
N LYS A 403 18.25 20.95 3.84
CA LYS A 403 19.48 21.05 3.03
C LYS A 403 19.19 20.63 1.59
N ALA A 404 18.99 21.60 0.70
CA ALA A 404 18.46 21.27 -0.61
C ALA A 404 19.44 20.45 -1.47
N ASP A 405 20.67 20.26 -0.97
CA ASP A 405 21.63 19.30 -1.49
C ASP A 405 21.13 17.86 -1.42
N ASP A 406 20.57 17.42 -0.29
CA ASP A 406 20.08 16.04 -0.13
C ASP A 406 18.85 15.79 -1.01
N ARG A 407 17.99 16.81 -1.15
CA ARG A 407 16.83 16.78 -2.05
C ARG A 407 17.21 16.71 -3.51
N PHE A 408 18.22 17.49 -3.91
CA PHE A 408 18.75 17.42 -5.26
C PHE A 408 19.41 16.06 -5.53
N ASN A 409 20.19 15.53 -4.59
CA ASN A 409 20.82 14.21 -4.74
C ASN A 409 19.80 13.08 -4.88
N TRP A 410 18.73 13.10 -4.07
CA TRP A 410 17.61 12.17 -4.23
C TRP A 410 16.94 12.35 -5.60
N PHE A 411 16.64 13.59 -6.01
CA PHE A 411 16.04 13.87 -7.30
C PHE A 411 16.90 13.37 -8.47
N LYS A 412 18.22 13.55 -8.38
CA LYS A 412 19.20 13.04 -9.35
C LYS A 412 19.14 11.52 -9.44
N ASN A 413 19.08 10.83 -8.30
CA ASN A 413 18.97 9.37 -8.26
C ASN A 413 17.64 8.86 -8.82
N GLU A 414 16.52 9.49 -8.48
CA GLU A 414 15.19 9.08 -8.96
C GLU A 414 15.00 9.23 -10.47
N ASN A 415 15.72 10.17 -11.09
CA ASN A 415 15.67 10.41 -12.53
C ASN A 415 16.69 9.59 -13.31
N LYS A 416 17.54 8.81 -12.62
CA LYS A 416 18.47 7.88 -13.25
C LYS A 416 17.69 6.91 -14.15
N ASP A 417 18.20 6.71 -15.35
CA ASP A 417 17.66 5.91 -16.45
C ASP A 417 16.30 6.40 -17.00
N LYS A 418 15.73 7.50 -16.47
CA LYS A 418 14.42 8.05 -16.89
C LYS A 418 14.58 9.32 -17.72
N LYS A 419 15.29 10.33 -17.21
CA LYS A 419 15.38 11.67 -17.81
C LYS A 419 16.78 12.24 -17.73
N ILE A 420 17.11 13.08 -18.71
CA ILE A 420 18.27 13.99 -18.64
C ILE A 420 17.92 15.11 -17.66
N ILE A 421 18.88 15.62 -16.90
CA ILE A 421 18.64 16.74 -15.99
C ILE A 421 19.37 17.99 -16.50
N TYR A 422 18.62 19.08 -16.71
CA TYR A 422 19.17 20.39 -17.02
C TYR A 422 19.07 21.29 -15.79
N LEU A 423 20.22 21.58 -15.19
CA LEU A 423 20.35 22.41 -14.00
C LEU A 423 20.57 23.87 -14.36
N THR A 424 19.98 24.77 -13.58
CA THR A 424 20.22 26.21 -13.68
C THR A 424 20.41 26.80 -12.28
N PHE A 425 21.64 27.22 -11.98
CA PHE A 425 21.98 27.93 -10.76
C PHE A 425 21.62 29.42 -10.89
N TRP A 426 20.89 29.96 -9.92
CA TRP A 426 20.38 31.33 -9.96
C TRP A 426 20.18 31.93 -8.55
N ASN A 427 19.87 33.22 -8.47
CA ASN A 427 19.35 33.84 -7.25
C ASN A 427 18.33 34.94 -7.60
N SER A 428 17.64 35.44 -6.59
CA SER A 428 16.56 36.43 -6.74
C SER A 428 17.02 37.79 -7.26
N ASP A 429 18.31 38.12 -7.13
CA ASP A 429 18.91 39.38 -7.57
C ASP A 429 19.52 39.33 -8.98
N CYS A 430 19.58 38.14 -9.59
CA CYS A 430 20.21 37.93 -10.89
C CYS A 430 19.20 38.14 -12.03
N LEU A 431 19.12 39.37 -12.54
CA LEU A 431 18.24 39.71 -13.67
C LEU A 431 18.50 38.86 -14.91
N LEU A 432 19.78 38.63 -15.24
CA LEU A 432 20.17 37.77 -16.36
C LEU A 432 19.68 36.32 -16.17
N CYS A 433 19.75 35.78 -14.95
CA CYS A 433 19.24 34.45 -14.65
C CYS A 433 17.72 34.36 -14.90
N LEU A 434 16.97 35.35 -14.41
CA LEU A 434 15.51 35.40 -14.59
C LEU A 434 15.13 35.50 -16.07
N GLN A 435 15.87 36.28 -16.86
CA GLN A 435 15.68 36.33 -18.32
C GLN A 435 15.92 34.97 -18.98
N GLN A 436 16.98 34.25 -18.59
CA GLN A 436 17.25 32.90 -19.12
C GLN A 436 16.17 31.89 -18.73
N ILE A 437 15.68 31.95 -17.49
CA ILE A 437 14.60 31.08 -17.01
C ILE A 437 13.30 31.28 -17.81
N GLU A 438 12.99 32.52 -18.24
CA GLU A 438 11.86 32.77 -19.15
C GLU A 438 12.03 32.10 -20.51
N TYR A 439 13.25 32.05 -21.06
CA TYR A 439 13.52 31.28 -22.29
C TYR A 439 13.40 29.76 -22.03
N GLN A 440 13.81 29.28 -20.86
CA GLN A 440 13.71 27.88 -20.46
C GLN A 440 12.26 27.38 -20.40
N LYS A 441 11.30 28.23 -20.02
CA LYS A 441 9.85 27.91 -20.11
C LYS A 441 9.42 27.47 -21.52
N LYS A 442 10.05 28.01 -22.58
CA LYS A 442 9.78 27.59 -23.97
C LYS A 442 10.36 26.21 -24.28
N LEU A 443 11.53 25.88 -23.72
CA LEU A 443 12.15 24.57 -23.89
C LEU A 443 11.37 23.47 -23.17
N ILE A 444 10.85 23.75 -21.98
CA ILE A 444 9.99 22.83 -21.21
C ILE A 444 8.85 22.30 -22.08
N LYS A 445 8.17 23.18 -22.83
CA LYS A 445 7.06 22.77 -23.72
C LYS A 445 7.46 21.70 -24.74
N LYS A 446 8.71 21.70 -25.19
CA LYS A 446 9.21 20.75 -26.19
C LYS A 446 9.86 19.51 -25.56
N TYR A 447 10.53 19.65 -24.42
CA TYR A 447 11.46 18.64 -23.91
C TYR A 447 11.08 18.02 -22.57
N LYS A 448 10.02 18.48 -21.87
CA LYS A 448 9.68 18.03 -20.50
C LYS A 448 9.48 16.52 -20.32
N GLU A 449 9.13 15.81 -21.39
CA GLU A 449 8.97 14.35 -21.36
C GLU A 449 10.32 13.64 -21.20
N ASN A 450 11.40 14.20 -21.74
CA ASN A 450 12.73 13.58 -21.74
C ASN A 450 13.77 14.32 -20.88
N VAL A 451 13.53 15.60 -20.59
CA VAL A 451 14.44 16.47 -19.85
C VAL A 451 13.72 17.04 -18.63
N ALA A 452 14.32 16.85 -17.47
CA ALA A 452 13.89 17.48 -16.23
C ALA A 452 14.62 18.82 -16.03
N PHE A 453 13.85 19.91 -15.96
CA PHE A 453 14.40 21.25 -15.79
C PHE A 453 14.41 21.63 -14.30
N VAL A 454 15.61 21.85 -13.76
CA VAL A 454 15.83 22.03 -12.33
C VAL A 454 16.46 23.39 -12.05
N LEU A 455 15.79 24.17 -11.22
CA LEU A 455 16.25 25.49 -10.79
C LEU A 455 16.87 25.36 -9.39
N LEU A 456 18.17 25.65 -9.28
CA LEU A 456 18.94 25.62 -8.03
C LEU A 456 19.22 27.05 -7.56
N SER A 457 18.41 27.55 -6.63
CA SER A 457 18.61 28.87 -6.03
C SER A 457 19.72 28.86 -4.99
N ILE A 458 20.67 29.80 -5.11
CA ILE A 458 21.69 30.08 -4.10
C ILE A 458 21.28 31.19 -3.12
N ASP A 459 20.00 31.60 -3.12
CA ASP A 459 19.48 32.65 -2.26
C ASP A 459 19.68 32.33 -0.76
N LYS A 460 20.28 33.28 -0.04
CA LYS A 460 20.37 33.24 1.43
C LYS A 460 19.01 33.48 2.08
N ASP A 461 18.25 34.43 1.55
CA ASP A 461 16.93 34.83 2.05
C ASP A 461 15.82 33.99 1.41
N GLU A 462 15.21 33.13 2.21
CA GLU A 462 14.10 32.27 1.78
C GLU A 462 12.83 33.05 1.42
N ALA A 463 12.50 34.08 2.20
CA ALA A 463 11.27 34.85 1.98
C ALA A 463 11.36 35.61 0.66
N LYS A 464 12.53 36.16 0.35
CA LYS A 464 12.82 36.78 -0.93
C LYS A 464 12.73 35.78 -2.09
N TRP A 465 13.35 34.61 -1.93
CA TRP A 465 13.27 33.54 -2.93
C TRP A 465 11.82 33.12 -3.22
N LYS A 466 11.02 32.86 -2.17
CA LYS A 466 9.59 32.51 -2.31
C LYS A 466 8.80 33.57 -3.06
N ARG A 467 8.97 34.86 -2.72
CA ARG A 467 8.32 35.97 -3.44
C ARG A 467 8.75 36.04 -4.91
N THR A 468 10.02 35.79 -5.22
CA THR A 468 10.53 35.78 -6.59
C THR A 468 9.95 34.62 -7.40
N ILE A 469 9.91 33.42 -6.83
CA ILE A 469 9.28 32.23 -7.44
C ILE A 469 7.84 32.54 -7.85
N GLU A 470 7.07 33.19 -6.99
CA GLU A 470 5.68 33.56 -7.27
C GLU A 470 5.58 34.67 -8.32
N LYS A 471 6.35 35.75 -8.16
CA LYS A 471 6.36 36.90 -9.08
C LYS A 471 6.65 36.49 -10.53
N TYR A 472 7.59 35.56 -10.72
CA TYR A 472 7.99 35.09 -12.05
C TYR A 472 7.30 33.79 -12.46
N ASN A 473 6.30 33.31 -11.69
CA ASN A 473 5.57 32.09 -11.99
C ASN A 473 6.49 30.89 -12.30
N LEU A 474 7.38 30.57 -11.36
CA LEU A 474 8.39 29.52 -11.50
C LEU A 474 7.91 28.14 -10.99
N LYS A 475 6.65 28.05 -10.52
CA LYS A 475 5.98 26.79 -10.09
C LYS A 475 5.16 26.13 -11.21
N ILE A 476 5.41 26.48 -12.48
CA ILE A 476 4.70 25.87 -13.61
C ILE A 476 5.09 24.38 -13.78
N ASP A 477 4.18 23.62 -14.39
CA ASP A 477 4.45 22.23 -14.79
C ASP A 477 5.73 22.14 -15.65
N GLY A 478 6.63 21.24 -15.26
CA GLY A 478 7.92 21.03 -15.91
C GLY A 478 9.14 21.70 -15.24
N PHE A 479 8.96 22.53 -14.21
CA PHE A 479 10.06 23.01 -13.36
C PHE A 479 10.08 22.31 -12.00
N THR A 480 11.28 21.93 -11.56
CA THR A 480 11.57 21.56 -10.17
C THR A 480 12.47 22.63 -9.55
N ASN A 481 12.09 23.16 -8.38
CA ASN A 481 12.80 24.26 -7.73
C ASN A 481 13.40 23.82 -6.40
N PHE A 482 14.67 24.17 -6.17
CA PHE A 482 15.38 23.94 -4.91
C PHE A 482 16.07 25.24 -4.46
N ARG A 483 16.20 25.45 -3.14
CA ARG A 483 17.01 26.52 -2.55
C ARG A 483 18.18 25.92 -1.79
N ILE A 484 19.33 25.82 -2.45
CA ILE A 484 20.56 25.19 -1.92
C ILE A 484 21.40 26.16 -1.06
N GLY A 485 21.29 27.46 -1.32
CA GLY A 485 22.12 28.48 -0.67
C GLY A 485 23.55 28.54 -1.24
N GLU A 486 24.21 29.67 -1.05
CA GLU A 486 25.53 29.96 -1.66
C GLU A 486 26.67 29.03 -1.21
N GLN A 487 26.64 28.56 0.04
CA GLN A 487 27.72 27.75 0.64
C GLN A 487 27.42 26.24 0.64
N SER A 488 26.51 25.80 -0.22
CA SER A 488 26.07 24.40 -0.27
C SER A 488 27.17 23.48 -0.80
N THR A 489 27.12 22.19 -0.45
CA THR A 489 28.04 21.17 -0.95
C THR A 489 27.98 21.07 -2.46
N ILE A 490 26.79 21.24 -3.06
CA ILE A 490 26.62 21.27 -4.52
C ILE A 490 27.28 22.52 -5.12
N SER A 491 27.12 23.68 -4.49
CA SER A 491 27.76 24.92 -4.96
C SER A 491 29.28 24.79 -4.98
N GLN A 492 29.85 24.11 -3.97
CA GLN A 492 31.27 23.77 -3.90
C GLN A 492 31.67 22.72 -4.93
N MET A 493 30.88 21.64 -5.09
CA MET A 493 31.14 20.56 -6.06
C MET A 493 31.26 21.08 -7.49
N TYR A 494 30.41 22.04 -7.87
CA TYR A 494 30.44 22.65 -9.20
C TYR A 494 31.37 23.87 -9.33
N ASN A 495 32.15 24.18 -8.27
CA ASN A 495 33.04 25.35 -8.21
C ASN A 495 32.34 26.64 -8.70
N LEU A 496 31.18 26.94 -8.11
CA LEU A 496 30.31 28.01 -8.60
C LEU A 496 30.92 29.40 -8.32
N THR A 497 31.47 30.04 -9.35
CA THR A 497 32.05 31.39 -9.27
C THR A 497 31.15 32.49 -9.85
N GLN A 498 30.18 32.12 -10.69
CA GLN A 498 29.25 33.04 -11.36
C GLN A 498 27.91 32.38 -11.66
N ILE A 499 26.85 33.19 -11.72
CA ILE A 499 25.50 32.79 -12.15
C ILE A 499 25.01 33.71 -13.30
N PRO A 500 24.13 33.25 -14.22
CA PRO A 500 23.59 31.90 -14.28
C PRO A 500 24.67 30.88 -14.68
N ARG A 501 24.60 29.70 -14.06
CA ARG A 501 25.43 28.55 -14.40
C ARG A 501 24.53 27.39 -14.75
N THR A 502 24.87 26.66 -15.80
CA THR A 502 24.03 25.59 -16.35
C THR A 502 24.81 24.30 -16.50
N VAL A 503 24.18 23.18 -16.15
CA VAL A 503 24.80 21.84 -16.18
C VAL A 503 23.82 20.87 -16.82
N ILE A 504 24.33 19.95 -17.63
CA ILE A 504 23.58 18.79 -18.13
C ILE A 504 24.12 17.55 -17.44
N ILE A 505 23.20 16.77 -16.86
CA ILE A 505 23.46 15.42 -16.33
C ILE A 505 22.74 14.44 -17.25
N ASP A 506 23.46 13.41 -17.72
CA ASP A 506 22.89 12.37 -18.57
C ASP A 506 21.93 11.45 -17.79
N LYS A 507 21.28 10.53 -18.52
CA LYS A 507 20.34 9.57 -17.90
C LYS A 507 21.03 8.63 -16.92
N SER A 508 22.31 8.33 -17.08
CA SER A 508 23.06 7.49 -16.15
C SER A 508 23.42 8.21 -14.84
N GLY A 509 23.14 9.51 -14.74
CA GLY A 509 23.42 10.34 -13.57
C GLY A 509 24.82 10.94 -13.56
N ASN A 510 25.55 10.88 -14.68
CA ASN A 510 26.88 11.49 -14.79
C ASN A 510 26.77 12.91 -15.35
N ASP A 511 27.70 13.78 -14.95
CA ASP A 511 27.75 15.15 -15.42
C ASP A 511 28.27 15.18 -16.87
N PHE A 512 27.36 15.17 -17.85
CA PHE A 512 27.67 15.24 -19.28
C PHE A 512 28.38 16.55 -19.64
N LYS A 513 27.89 17.68 -19.10
CA LYS A 513 28.44 19.00 -19.40
C LYS A 513 28.23 19.98 -18.25
N VAL A 514 29.32 20.34 -17.57
CA VAL A 514 29.34 21.23 -16.39
C VAL A 514 29.26 22.73 -16.74
N ASN A 515 29.39 23.07 -18.03
CA ASN A 515 29.18 24.40 -18.62
C ASN A 515 28.27 24.25 -19.85
N ALA A 516 27.02 23.85 -19.61
CA ALA A 516 26.06 23.65 -20.68
C ALA A 516 25.64 24.99 -21.32
N GLY A 517 25.16 24.94 -22.57
CA GLY A 517 24.61 26.13 -23.23
C GLY A 517 23.44 26.74 -22.45
N LEU A 518 23.24 28.05 -22.60
CA LEU A 518 22.08 28.75 -22.05
C LEU A 518 20.79 28.38 -22.81
N PRO A 519 19.59 28.62 -22.26
CA PRO A 519 18.32 28.26 -22.90
C PRO A 519 18.09 28.83 -24.31
N ASN A 520 18.74 29.95 -24.64
CA ASN A 520 18.68 30.57 -25.97
C ASN A 520 19.77 30.07 -26.95
N ASP A 521 20.70 29.23 -26.51
CA ASP A 521 21.78 28.69 -27.32
C ASP A 521 21.28 27.55 -28.23
N VAL A 522 21.72 27.56 -29.49
CA VAL A 522 21.47 26.48 -30.45
C VAL A 522 22.20 25.20 -30.04
N ALA A 523 23.39 25.33 -29.43
CA ALA A 523 24.18 24.18 -28.98
C ALA A 523 23.46 23.36 -27.90
N LEU A 524 22.72 24.00 -26.99
CA LEU A 524 21.96 23.31 -25.94
C LEU A 524 20.92 22.34 -26.52
N LYS A 525 20.22 22.75 -27.57
CA LYS A 525 19.21 21.90 -28.23
C LYS A 525 19.85 20.68 -28.89
N LYS A 526 21.03 20.86 -29.49
CA LYS A 526 21.81 19.74 -30.06
C LYS A 526 22.24 18.75 -28.98
N ASP A 527 22.71 19.24 -27.84
CA ASP A 527 23.09 18.41 -26.69
C ASP A 527 21.88 17.60 -26.18
N PHE A 528 20.69 18.21 -26.08
CA PHE A 528 19.47 17.50 -25.71
C PHE A 528 19.06 16.46 -26.75
N ASP A 529 19.01 16.83 -28.02
CA ASP A 529 18.58 15.92 -29.09
C ASP A 529 19.51 14.70 -29.17
N LEU A 530 20.84 14.89 -28.99
CA LEU A 530 21.83 13.82 -28.91
C LEU A 530 21.53 12.84 -27.76
N LEU A 531 21.44 13.35 -26.53
CA LEU A 531 21.22 12.52 -25.33
C LEU A 531 19.83 11.85 -25.29
N ILE A 532 18.86 12.40 -26.02
CA ILE A 532 17.54 11.78 -26.20
C ILE A 532 17.63 10.63 -27.20
N SER A 533 18.43 10.80 -28.27
CA SER A 533 18.60 9.82 -29.34
C SER A 533 19.48 8.62 -28.98
N ASP A 534 20.35 8.74 -27.98
CA ASP A 534 21.06 7.61 -27.36
C ASP A 534 20.05 6.69 -26.64
N LYS A 535 19.46 5.78 -27.42
CA LYS A 535 18.80 4.56 -26.95
C LYS A 535 19.79 3.42 -27.15
N ASN A 536 20.48 3.04 -26.07
CA ASN A 536 21.16 1.76 -25.81
C ASN A 536 21.72 1.02 -27.04
N GLU A 537 23.04 1.14 -27.26
CA GLU A 537 23.84 -0.06 -27.53
C GLU A 537 24.00 -0.88 -26.24
#